data_AF-A0A4Y2A8Q4-F1
#
_entry.id   AF-A0A4Y2A8Q4-F1
#
_cell.length_a   1.000
_cell.length_b   1.000
_cell.length_c   1.000
_cell.angle_alpha   90.00
_cell.angle_beta   90.00
_cell.angle_gamma   90.00
#
_symmetry.space_group_name_H-M   'P 1'
#
loop_
_entity.id
_entity.type
_entity.pdbx_description
1 polymer ?
#
loop_
_entity_poly.entity_id
_entity_poly.type
_entity_poly.pdbx_seq_one_letter_code
_entity_poly.pdbx_strand_id
1 'polypeptide(L)'
;MHYGCWQFIIKTEPADPEVGSTYKEKYDFQLRKDRTFTLIYTNISLELKSLISDTTDGAAAWKILKDHFEPMTRARVIQLLDEFFGTKYQPGEDVGIFLCRVKTAASRLQEAGHKVDDLYLGFQMIRYLPQEFQSTVQQIYR
;
A
#
# COMPACT_ATOMS: atom_id res chain seq x y z
N MET A 1 -6.84 10.04 -27.24
CA MET A 1 -6.12 10.79 -26.17
C MET A 1 -7.07 10.95 -24.97
N HIS A 2 -6.93 10.12 -23.93
CA HIS A 2 -7.83 10.01 -22.76
C HIS A 2 -7.42 10.93 -21.58
N TYR A 3 -6.88 12.11 -21.87
CA TYR A 3 -6.14 12.91 -20.87
C TYR A 3 -6.96 13.35 -19.64
N GLY A 4 -8.30 13.45 -19.74
CA GLY A 4 -9.15 13.92 -18.64
C GLY A 4 -9.69 12.85 -17.70
N CYS A 5 -9.80 11.59 -18.12
CA CYS A 5 -10.42 10.54 -17.29
C CYS A 5 -9.53 10.14 -16.11
N TRP A 6 -8.21 10.14 -16.32
CA TRP A 6 -7.24 9.83 -15.27
C TRP A 6 -7.24 10.86 -14.15
N GLN A 7 -7.50 12.14 -14.47
CA GLN A 7 -7.51 13.25 -13.52
C GLN A 7 -8.58 13.06 -12.41
N PHE A 8 -9.70 12.39 -12.72
CA PHE A 8 -10.70 12.00 -11.71
C PHE A 8 -10.18 10.93 -10.76
N ILE A 9 -9.38 9.98 -11.25
CA ILE A 9 -8.85 8.86 -10.46
C ILE A 9 -7.76 9.35 -9.49
N ILE A 10 -6.84 10.20 -9.96
CA ILE A 10 -5.77 10.77 -9.12
C ILE A 10 -6.19 12.02 -8.34
N LYS A 11 -7.48 12.40 -8.40
CA LYS A 11 -8.06 13.59 -7.74
C LYS A 11 -7.36 14.91 -8.11
N THR A 12 -6.87 15.01 -9.34
CA THR A 12 -6.26 16.25 -9.87
C THR A 12 -7.20 17.00 -10.81
N GLU A 13 -8.41 16.48 -11.05
CA GLU A 13 -9.45 17.22 -11.77
C GLU A 13 -9.86 18.45 -10.94
N PRO A 14 -9.97 19.65 -11.56
CA PRO A 14 -10.53 20.80 -10.88
C PRO A 14 -11.93 20.51 -10.31
N ALA A 15 -12.26 21.17 -9.19
CA ALA A 15 -13.56 21.01 -8.52
C ALA A 15 -14.73 21.24 -9.47
N ASP A 16 -15.90 20.68 -9.12
CA ASP A 16 -17.14 20.81 -9.90
C ASP A 16 -17.33 22.26 -10.38
N PRO A 17 -17.59 22.50 -11.68
CA PRO A 17 -17.82 23.83 -12.23
C PRO A 17 -18.74 24.67 -11.32
N GLU A 18 -18.21 25.80 -10.81
CA GLU A 18 -18.88 26.68 -9.86
C GLU A 18 -20.28 27.14 -10.30
N VAL A 19 -21.04 27.72 -9.37
CA VAL A 19 -22.33 28.39 -9.62
C VAL A 19 -22.10 29.65 -10.48
N GLY A 20 -21.83 29.43 -11.77
CA GLY A 20 -21.39 30.46 -12.73
C GLY A 20 -20.81 29.87 -14.03
N SER A 21 -20.46 28.58 -14.06
CA SER A 21 -19.93 27.93 -15.25
C SER A 21 -20.96 27.76 -16.36
N THR A 22 -20.49 27.81 -17.59
CA THR A 22 -21.29 27.65 -18.79
C THR A 22 -21.90 26.24 -18.87
N TYR A 23 -23.05 26.12 -19.54
CA TYR A 23 -23.67 24.81 -19.82
C TYR A 23 -22.70 23.83 -20.48
N LYS A 24 -21.82 24.33 -21.35
CA LYS A 24 -20.80 23.53 -22.04
C LYS A 24 -19.80 22.92 -21.07
N GLU A 25 -19.31 23.70 -20.10
CA GLU A 25 -18.33 23.22 -19.10
C GLU A 25 -18.93 22.16 -18.19
N LYS A 26 -20.18 22.35 -17.75
CA LYS A 26 -20.92 21.35 -16.94
C LYS A 26 -21.14 20.05 -17.71
N TYR A 27 -21.52 20.16 -18.98
CA TYR A 27 -21.70 19.01 -19.86
C TYR A 27 -20.39 18.26 -20.11
N ASP A 28 -19.30 18.98 -20.43
CA ASP A 28 -17.98 18.38 -20.68
C ASP A 28 -17.40 17.72 -19.42
N PHE A 29 -17.66 18.29 -18.24
CA PHE A 29 -17.29 17.68 -16.95
C PHE A 29 -18.03 16.36 -16.72
N GLN A 30 -19.36 16.35 -16.85
CA GLN A 30 -20.18 15.15 -16.67
C GLN A 30 -19.79 14.06 -17.69
N LEU A 31 -19.58 14.44 -18.95
CA LEU A 31 -19.14 13.52 -20.00
C LEU A 31 -17.81 12.86 -19.68
N ARG A 32 -16.84 13.59 -19.10
CA ARG A 32 -15.55 13.02 -18.68
C ARG A 32 -15.71 12.11 -17.47
N LYS A 33 -16.58 12.45 -16.52
CA LYS A 33 -16.92 11.61 -15.37
C LYS A 33 -17.53 10.27 -15.81
N ASP A 34 -18.55 10.29 -16.67
CA ASP A 34 -19.23 9.08 -17.17
C ASP A 34 -18.29 8.20 -18.00
N ARG A 35 -17.43 8.81 -18.82
CA ARG A 35 -16.40 8.10 -19.59
C ARG A 35 -15.41 7.37 -18.68
N THR A 36 -15.04 7.96 -17.55
CA THR A 36 -14.08 7.35 -16.62
C THR A 36 -14.63 6.03 -16.07
N PHE A 37 -15.88 6.03 -15.59
CA PHE A 37 -16.55 4.80 -15.14
C PHE A 37 -16.72 3.78 -16.27
N THR A 38 -17.19 4.23 -17.44
CA THR A 38 -17.38 3.35 -18.61
C THR A 38 -16.07 2.65 -19.01
N LEU A 39 -14.95 3.37 -19.00
CA LEU A 39 -13.64 2.79 -19.30
C LEU A 39 -13.24 1.73 -18.28
N ILE A 40 -13.44 1.98 -16.97
CA ILE A 40 -13.19 0.98 -15.94
C ILE A 40 -14.08 -0.25 -16.15
N TYR A 41 -15.40 -0.07 -16.28
CA TYR A 41 -16.36 -1.17 -16.39
C TYR A 41 -16.17 -2.03 -17.66
N THR A 42 -15.73 -1.43 -18.76
CA THR A 42 -15.46 -2.15 -20.02
C THR A 42 -14.15 -2.93 -20.01
N ASN A 43 -13.15 -2.48 -19.25
CA ASN A 43 -11.81 -3.07 -19.26
C ASN A 43 -11.55 -4.07 -18.12
N ILE A 44 -12.50 -4.29 -17.21
CA ILE A 44 -12.39 -5.30 -16.15
C ILE A 44 -13.14 -6.60 -16.49
N SER A 45 -12.71 -7.72 -15.91
CA SER A 45 -13.35 -9.02 -16.06
C SER A 45 -14.77 -9.03 -15.46
N LEU A 46 -15.63 -9.92 -15.97
CA LEU A 46 -17.04 -10.04 -15.54
C LEU A 46 -17.19 -10.24 -14.02
N GLU A 47 -16.28 -10.99 -13.41
CA GLU A 47 -16.28 -11.26 -11.97
C GLU A 47 -16.13 -9.98 -11.14
N LEU A 48 -15.28 -9.06 -11.59
CA LEU A 48 -14.99 -7.79 -10.92
C LEU A 48 -16.07 -6.73 -11.15
N LYS A 49 -16.91 -6.89 -12.18
CA LYS A 49 -18.02 -5.98 -12.45
C LYS A 49 -19.04 -5.98 -11.32
N SER A 50 -19.24 -7.13 -10.68
CA SER A 50 -20.12 -7.24 -9.50
C SER A 50 -19.68 -6.33 -8.35
N LEU A 51 -18.36 -6.18 -8.15
CA LEU A 51 -17.78 -5.39 -7.05
C LEU A 51 -18.05 -3.90 -7.17
N ILE A 52 -18.15 -3.38 -8.40
CA ILE A 52 -18.37 -1.96 -8.67
C ILE A 52 -19.79 -1.66 -9.14
N SER A 53 -20.71 -2.63 -9.07
CA SER A 53 -22.07 -2.51 -9.62
C SER A 53 -22.94 -1.48 -8.88
N ASP A 54 -22.64 -1.22 -7.61
CA ASP A 54 -23.35 -0.25 -6.78
C ASP A 54 -22.90 1.21 -6.99
N THR A 55 -21.93 1.46 -7.89
CA THR A 55 -21.43 2.79 -8.18
C THR A 55 -21.40 3.06 -9.69
N THR A 56 -21.65 4.30 -10.06
CA THR A 56 -21.41 4.84 -11.41
C THR A 56 -20.30 5.89 -11.42
N ASP A 57 -19.69 6.15 -10.26
CA ASP A 57 -18.57 7.07 -10.11
C ASP A 57 -17.26 6.32 -10.36
N GLY A 58 -16.50 6.77 -11.36
CA GLY A 58 -15.25 6.13 -11.76
C GLY A 58 -14.17 6.15 -10.68
N ALA A 59 -14.09 7.21 -9.87
CA ALA A 59 -13.10 7.29 -8.79
C ALA A 59 -13.46 6.34 -7.63
N ALA A 60 -14.74 6.27 -7.27
CA ALA A 60 -15.24 5.31 -6.30
C ALA A 60 -15.07 3.86 -6.78
N ALA A 61 -15.40 3.57 -8.04
CA ALA A 61 -15.20 2.25 -8.65
C ALA A 61 -13.73 1.84 -8.64
N TRP A 62 -12.83 2.75 -9.02
CA TRP A 62 -11.38 2.50 -8.95
C TRP A 62 -10.92 2.25 -7.52
N LYS A 63 -11.41 3.01 -6.54
CA LYS A 63 -11.09 2.79 -5.14
C LYS A 63 -11.56 1.41 -4.65
N ILE A 64 -12.78 0.98 -4.98
CA ILE A 64 -13.28 -0.35 -4.61
C ILE A 64 -12.43 -1.46 -5.22
N LEU A 65 -12.08 -1.34 -6.51
CA LEU A 65 -11.18 -2.29 -7.16
C LEU A 65 -9.80 -2.30 -6.49
N LYS A 66 -9.26 -1.12 -6.23
CA LYS A 66 -8.00 -0.96 -5.51
C LYS A 66 -8.09 -1.64 -4.15
N ASP A 67 -9.05 -1.31 -3.30
CA ASP A 67 -9.27 -1.92 -1.98
C ASP A 67 -9.53 -3.44 -2.04
N HIS A 68 -10.11 -3.96 -3.13
CA HIS A 68 -10.35 -5.39 -3.35
C HIS A 68 -9.07 -6.16 -3.73
N PHE A 69 -8.15 -5.53 -4.46
CA PHE A 69 -6.84 -6.10 -4.82
C PHE A 69 -5.69 -5.68 -3.88
N GLU A 70 -5.88 -4.61 -3.12
CA GLU A 70 -4.98 -4.06 -2.12
C GLU A 70 -5.03 -4.75 -0.75
N PRO A 71 -5.88 -5.75 -0.42
CA PRO A 71 -5.56 -6.59 0.71
C PRO A 71 -4.38 -7.45 0.24
N MET A 72 -3.16 -7.01 0.60
CA MET A 72 -2.12 -7.96 0.99
C MET A 72 -2.81 -8.94 1.92
N THR A 73 -3.12 -10.12 1.39
CA THR A 73 -3.95 -11.11 2.07
C THR A 73 -3.45 -11.29 3.49
N ARG A 74 -4.33 -11.61 4.45
CA ARG A 74 -3.88 -11.98 5.81
C ARG A 74 -2.74 -13.00 5.75
N ALA A 75 -2.76 -13.91 4.78
CA ALA A 75 -1.68 -14.83 4.47
C ALA A 75 -0.35 -14.12 4.10
N ARG A 76 -0.37 -13.09 3.25
CA ARG A 76 0.82 -12.29 2.91
C ARG A 76 1.37 -11.54 4.11
N VAL A 77 0.51 -10.95 4.94
CA VAL A 77 0.94 -10.28 6.18
C VAL A 77 1.58 -11.28 7.14
N ILE A 78 0.96 -12.45 7.31
CA ILE A 78 1.51 -13.56 8.10
C ILE A 78 2.88 -13.99 7.55
N GLN A 79 3.03 -14.17 6.24
CA GLN A 79 4.32 -14.49 5.61
C GLN A 79 5.40 -13.43 5.87
N LEU A 80 5.03 -12.14 5.83
CA LEU A 80 5.96 -11.05 6.11
C LEU A 80 6.35 -10.99 7.60
N LEU A 81 5.41 -11.31 8.50
CA LEU A 81 5.70 -11.46 9.93
C LEU A 81 6.63 -12.65 10.18
N ASP A 82 6.39 -13.78 9.52
CA ASP A 82 7.26 -14.96 9.58
C ASP A 82 8.67 -14.64 9.05
N GLU A 83 8.77 -13.89 7.95
CA GLU A 83 10.06 -13.40 7.43
C GLU A 83 10.78 -12.49 8.44
N PHE A 84 10.05 -11.52 9.01
CA PHE A 84 10.61 -10.58 9.98
C PHE A 84 11.14 -11.28 11.23
N PHE A 85 10.31 -12.07 11.91
CA PHE A 85 10.71 -12.80 13.12
C PHE A 85 11.68 -13.96 12.82
N GLY A 86 11.64 -14.51 11.60
CA GLY A 86 12.54 -15.54 11.13
C GLY A 86 13.92 -15.03 10.72
N THR A 87 14.13 -13.71 10.59
CA THR A 87 15.41 -13.13 10.21
C THR A 87 16.43 -13.29 11.35
N LYS A 88 17.36 -14.22 11.15
CA LYS A 88 18.45 -14.55 12.09
C LYS A 88 19.80 -14.13 11.52
N TYR A 89 20.72 -13.84 12.43
CA TYR A 89 22.13 -13.65 12.11
C TYR A 89 22.70 -14.93 11.51
N GLN A 90 23.45 -14.81 10.41
CA GLN A 90 24.12 -15.94 9.77
C GLN A 90 25.60 -16.02 10.19
N PRO A 91 26.15 -17.22 10.42
CA PRO A 91 27.57 -17.37 10.74
C PRO A 91 28.46 -16.77 9.64
N GLY A 92 29.34 -15.84 10.02
CA GLY A 92 30.23 -15.13 9.08
C GLY A 92 29.61 -13.92 8.37
N GLU A 93 28.34 -13.58 8.65
CA GLU A 93 27.71 -12.35 8.17
C GLU A 93 28.19 -11.13 8.97
N ASP A 94 28.34 -9.98 8.32
CA ASP A 94 28.60 -8.72 9.03
C ASP A 94 27.35 -8.25 9.80
N VAL A 95 27.53 -7.72 11.00
CA VAL A 95 26.42 -7.24 11.84
C VAL A 95 25.60 -6.16 11.14
N GLY A 96 26.23 -5.26 10.39
CA GLY A 96 25.54 -4.23 9.61
C GLY A 96 24.64 -4.84 8.52
N ILE A 97 25.09 -5.92 7.87
CA ILE A 97 24.28 -6.66 6.89
C ILE A 97 23.06 -7.30 7.57
N PHE A 98 23.25 -7.95 8.72
CA PHE A 98 22.14 -8.52 9.49
C PHE A 98 21.10 -7.45 9.88
N LEU A 99 21.55 -6.31 10.43
CA LEU A 99 20.67 -5.20 10.79
C LEU A 99 19.94 -4.62 9.58
N CYS A 100 20.61 -4.55 8.42
CA CYS A 100 20.01 -4.12 7.17
C CYS A 100 18.87 -5.05 6.73
N ARG A 101 19.06 -6.37 6.85
CA ARG A 101 18.02 -7.37 6.53
C ARG A 101 16.81 -7.24 7.45
N VAL A 102 17.03 -7.06 8.76
CA VAL A 102 15.94 -6.82 9.73
C VAL A 102 15.16 -5.55 9.38
N LYS A 103 15.86 -4.44 9.07
CA LYS A 103 15.20 -3.20 8.61
C LYS A 103 14.43 -3.39 7.32
N THR A 104 15.00 -4.12 6.36
CA THR A 104 14.35 -4.40 5.07
C THR A 104 13.05 -5.18 5.27
N ALA A 105 13.06 -6.20 6.13
CA ALA A 105 11.86 -6.96 6.47
C ALA A 105 10.80 -6.08 7.17
N ALA A 106 11.21 -5.19 8.06
CA ALA A 106 10.32 -4.23 8.71
C ALA A 106 9.71 -3.21 7.72
N SER A 107 10.50 -2.72 6.76
CA SER A 107 10.01 -1.82 5.70
C SER A 107 8.94 -2.49 4.85
N ARG A 108 9.09 -3.77 4.50
CA ARG A 108 8.05 -4.52 3.75
C ARG A 108 6.74 -4.65 4.54
N LEU A 109 6.83 -4.83 5.86
CA LEU A 109 5.64 -4.81 6.74
C LEU A 109 5.00 -3.41 6.78
N GLN A 110 5.81 -2.35 6.81
CA GLN A 110 5.32 -0.97 6.74
C GLN A 110 4.64 -0.65 5.40
N GLU A 111 5.23 -1.06 4.28
CA GLU A 111 4.63 -0.96 2.94
C GLU A 111 3.31 -1.73 2.85
N ALA A 112 3.17 -2.81 3.62
CA ALA A 112 1.93 -3.57 3.79
C ALA A 112 0.90 -2.91 4.73
N GLY A 113 1.17 -1.71 5.26
CA GLY A 113 0.30 -1.02 6.21
C GLY A 113 0.39 -1.54 7.65
N HIS A 114 1.33 -2.44 7.93
CA HIS A 114 1.55 -3.06 9.24
C HIS A 114 2.89 -2.59 9.82
N LYS A 115 2.97 -1.32 10.24
CA LYS A 115 4.19 -0.79 10.87
C LYS A 115 4.55 -1.62 12.12
N VAL A 116 5.78 -2.11 12.16
CA VAL A 116 6.35 -2.81 13.33
C VAL A 116 6.65 -1.79 14.41
N ASP A 117 6.31 -2.10 15.67
CA ASP A 117 6.66 -1.28 16.82
C ASP A 117 8.20 -1.21 17.00
N ASP A 118 8.72 -0.05 17.36
CA ASP A 118 10.15 0.16 17.53
C ASP A 118 10.74 -0.77 18.61
N LEU A 119 9.95 -1.16 19.61
CA LEU A 119 10.32 -2.16 20.61
C LEU A 119 10.59 -3.52 19.97
N TYR A 120 9.70 -4.00 19.10
CA TYR A 120 9.85 -5.30 18.43
C TYR A 120 10.97 -5.26 17.39
N LEU A 121 11.17 -4.12 16.73
CA LEU A 121 12.30 -3.91 15.83
C LEU A 121 13.63 -4.00 16.59
N GLY A 122 13.76 -3.27 17.70
CA GLY A 122 14.94 -3.32 18.57
C GLY A 122 15.19 -4.73 19.11
N PHE A 123 14.13 -5.40 19.58
CA PHE A 123 14.21 -6.78 20.03
C PHE A 123 14.75 -7.73 18.96
N GLN A 124 14.25 -7.64 17.71
CA GLN A 124 14.73 -8.51 16.62
C GLN A 124 16.18 -8.22 16.24
N MET A 125 16.62 -6.95 16.30
CA MET A 125 18.00 -6.55 16.03
C MET A 125 19.01 -7.08 17.04
N ILE A 126 18.62 -7.27 18.31
CA ILE A 126 19.56 -7.71 19.36
C ILE A 126 19.47 -9.21 19.66
N ARG A 127 18.35 -9.86 19.33
CA ARG A 127 18.05 -11.26 19.72
C ARG A 127 19.05 -12.29 19.18
N TYR A 128 19.56 -12.07 17.97
CA TYR A 128 20.42 -13.05 17.28
C TYR A 128 21.87 -12.58 17.15
N LEU A 129 22.26 -11.51 17.84
CA LEU A 129 23.64 -11.02 17.76
C LEU A 129 24.64 -12.07 18.30
N PRO A 130 25.86 -12.12 17.73
CA PRO A 130 26.94 -12.98 18.21
C PRO A 130 27.25 -12.80 19.69
N GLN A 131 27.89 -13.83 20.28
CA GLN A 131 28.28 -13.81 21.68
C GLN A 131 29.16 -12.60 22.06
N GLU A 132 29.93 -12.10 21.11
CA GLU A 132 30.81 -10.94 21.23
C GLU A 132 30.06 -9.66 21.64
N PHE A 133 28.78 -9.55 21.28
CA PHE A 133 27.94 -8.38 21.57
C PHE A 133 27.06 -8.55 22.81
N GLN A 134 27.13 -9.69 23.51
CA GLN A 134 26.22 -10.00 24.61
C GLN A 134 26.35 -9.03 25.79
N SER A 135 27.55 -8.52 26.07
CA SER A 135 27.75 -7.48 27.10
C SER A 135 26.94 -6.22 26.79
N THR A 136 26.97 -5.76 25.53
CA THR A 136 26.19 -4.62 25.05
C THR A 136 24.69 -4.90 25.12
N VAL A 137 24.26 -6.10 24.71
CA VAL A 137 22.85 -6.50 24.80
C VAL A 137 22.35 -6.46 26.24
N GLN A 138 23.12 -6.96 27.21
CA GLN A 138 22.76 -6.93 28.63
C GLN A 138 22.63 -5.51 29.19
N GLN A 139 23.39 -4.54 28.67
CA GLN A 139 23.26 -3.14 29.07
C GLN A 139 21.94 -2.52 28.58
N ILE A 140 21.41 -2.95 27.44
CA ILE A 140 20.15 -2.44 26.88
C ILE A 140 18.94 -2.88 27.74
N TYR A 141 19.03 -4.02 28.42
CA TYR A 141 17.98 -4.53 29.30
C TYR A 141 18.02 -4.00 30.73
N ARG A 142 19.03 -3.21 31.10
CA ARG A 142 19.14 -2.56 32.41
C ARG A 142 18.41 -1.23 32.44
#